data_AF-A0A142X3U1-F1
#
_entry.id   AF-A0A142X3U1-F1
#
_cell.length_a   1.000
_cell.length_b   1.000
_cell.length_c   1.000
_cell.angle_alpha   90.00
_cell.angle_beta   90.00
_cell.angle_gamma   90.00
#
_symmetry.space_group_name_H-M   'P 1'
#
loop_
_entity.id
_entity.type
_entity.pdbx_description
1 polymer ?
#
loop_
_entity_poly.entity_id
_entity_poly.type
_entity_poly.pdbx_seq_one_letter_code
_entity_poly.pdbx_strand_id
1 'polypeptide(L)'
;MTDPIPTRPASPLTGATEPLFPRAPTLLLGGLLLASASLPGCHSVPAVAAHKPTRSGNHFYFRCIDDCVASITARKVARKHLAMCHTKDTPHPTCDYRRGFEQAYVDVALGSPGTMPVVPPPMYWTAGMRSPEGHARAQDWFQGYCDGVQRAVPLRAETNRVQSFAAPCGEQDPH
;
A
#
# COMPACT_ATOMS: atom_id res chain seq x y z
N MET A 1 -39.20 2.58 42.26
CA MET A 1 -39.55 3.63 41.28
C MET A 1 -38.81 3.29 40.01
N THR A 2 -39.53 2.69 39.08
CA THR A 2 -39.09 2.17 37.79
C THR A 2 -39.46 3.21 36.75
N ASP A 3 -38.48 3.90 36.17
CA ASP A 3 -38.72 4.78 35.03
C ASP A 3 -38.49 4.02 33.72
N PRO A 4 -39.46 4.01 32.79
CA PRO A 4 -39.34 3.34 31.50
C PRO A 4 -38.61 4.17 30.44
N ILE A 5 -37.95 3.41 29.55
CA ILE A 5 -37.17 3.78 28.37
C ILE A 5 -37.98 4.61 27.36
N PRO A 6 -37.40 5.68 26.77
CA PRO A 6 -37.92 6.25 25.52
C PRO A 6 -37.35 5.52 24.30
N THR A 7 -38.23 4.81 23.59
CA THR A 7 -38.03 4.19 22.28
C THR A 7 -37.86 5.25 21.19
N ARG A 8 -36.75 5.19 20.46
CA ARG A 8 -36.48 6.05 19.28
C ARG A 8 -37.17 5.46 18.05
N PRO A 9 -37.99 6.24 17.31
CA PRO A 9 -38.61 5.75 16.08
C PRO A 9 -37.59 5.60 14.94
N ALA A 10 -37.74 4.50 14.21
CA ALA A 10 -37.01 4.18 12.99
C ALA A 10 -37.38 5.13 11.85
N SER A 11 -36.38 5.65 11.15
CA SER A 11 -36.58 6.43 9.92
C SER A 11 -36.69 5.50 8.70
N PRO A 12 -37.64 5.73 7.79
CA PRO A 12 -37.85 4.87 6.63
C PRO A 12 -36.83 5.13 5.51
N LEU A 13 -36.44 4.01 4.89
CA LEU A 13 -35.69 3.91 3.64
C LEU A 13 -36.49 4.54 2.50
N THR A 14 -35.91 5.52 1.81
CA THR A 14 -36.33 5.98 0.47
C THR A 14 -35.21 5.53 -0.47
N GLY A 15 -35.42 4.58 -1.40
CA GLY A 15 -36.23 4.74 -2.61
C GLY A 15 -35.35 5.39 -3.68
N ALA A 16 -34.63 4.61 -4.50
CA ALA A 16 -34.99 4.35 -5.90
C ALA A 16 -34.85 5.62 -6.78
N THR A 17 -33.80 5.74 -7.59
CA THR A 17 -33.70 5.30 -9.00
C THR A 17 -33.68 6.53 -9.90
N GLU A 18 -32.58 6.78 -10.59
CA GLU A 18 -32.55 7.55 -11.86
C GLU A 18 -31.31 7.09 -12.66
N PRO A 19 -31.49 6.46 -13.83
CA PRO A 19 -30.46 6.27 -14.84
C PRO A 19 -30.73 7.14 -16.09
N LEU A 20 -29.81 7.08 -17.07
CA LEU A 20 -29.81 7.70 -18.42
C LEU A 20 -29.22 9.13 -18.46
N PHE A 21 -28.31 9.53 -19.36
CA PHE A 21 -27.63 8.94 -20.52
C PHE A 21 -26.52 9.94 -20.96
N PRO A 22 -25.64 9.60 -21.93
CA PRO A 22 -24.34 10.23 -22.16
C PRO A 22 -24.39 11.54 -22.95
N ARG A 23 -23.39 12.40 -22.70
CA ARG A 23 -23.04 13.50 -23.60
C ARG A 23 -22.19 12.98 -24.75
N ALA A 24 -22.72 13.11 -25.96
CA ALA A 24 -22.07 12.82 -27.23
C ALA A 24 -20.92 13.81 -27.53
N PRO A 25 -19.93 13.43 -28.37
CA PRO A 25 -18.80 14.27 -28.75
C PRO A 25 -19.17 15.25 -29.89
N THR A 26 -18.75 16.50 -29.74
CA THR A 26 -18.85 17.52 -30.80
C THR A 26 -17.71 17.32 -31.80
N LEU A 27 -18.03 16.82 -32.99
CA LEU A 27 -17.16 16.85 -34.16
C LEU A 27 -17.13 18.27 -34.74
N LEU A 28 -15.96 18.91 -34.73
CA LEU A 28 -15.70 20.11 -35.52
C LEU A 28 -14.83 19.72 -36.71
N LEU A 29 -15.48 19.58 -37.87
CA LEU A 29 -14.84 19.65 -39.17
C LEU A 29 -14.31 21.08 -39.37
N GLY A 30 -13.04 21.21 -39.67
CA GLY A 30 -12.42 22.47 -40.05
C GLY A 30 -11.17 22.20 -40.88
N GLY A 31 -11.37 21.75 -42.12
CA GLY A 31 -10.32 21.74 -43.12
C GLY A 31 -10.13 23.14 -43.68
N LEU A 32 -8.87 23.59 -43.79
CA LEU A 32 -8.45 24.38 -44.94
C LEU A 32 -6.94 24.22 -45.15
N LEU A 33 -6.63 23.64 -46.30
CA LEU A 33 -5.31 23.54 -46.90
C LEU A 33 -4.77 24.93 -47.24
N LEU A 34 -3.50 25.18 -46.93
CA LEU A 34 -2.66 26.12 -47.66
C LEU A 34 -1.27 25.50 -47.87
N ALA A 35 -0.78 25.70 -49.08
CA ALA A 35 0.23 24.90 -49.73
C ALA A 35 1.66 25.43 -49.51
N SER A 36 2.60 24.48 -49.65
CA SER A 36 3.92 24.59 -50.28
C SER A 36 4.90 25.67 -49.80
N ALA A 37 5.98 25.20 -49.17
CA ALA A 37 7.33 25.60 -49.54
C ALA A 37 8.27 24.38 -49.43
N SER A 38 8.66 23.84 -50.59
CA SER A 38 9.76 22.88 -50.70
C SER A 38 11.06 23.58 -50.37
N LEU A 39 11.76 23.11 -49.34
CA LEU A 39 13.19 23.33 -49.17
C LEU A 39 13.92 22.00 -49.43
N PRO A 40 14.85 21.93 -50.41
CA PRO A 40 15.71 20.76 -50.60
C PRO A 40 16.85 20.82 -49.58
N GLY A 41 16.61 20.29 -48.39
CA GLY A 41 17.64 20.01 -47.39
C GLY A 41 18.07 18.56 -47.47
N CYS A 42 19.10 18.27 -48.27
CA CYS A 42 19.77 16.97 -48.30
C CYS A 42 20.49 16.73 -46.95
N HIS A 43 19.79 16.12 -46.01
CA HIS A 43 20.43 15.47 -44.87
C HIS A 43 20.19 13.97 -45.03
N SER A 44 21.26 13.30 -45.45
CA SER A 44 21.39 11.85 -45.44
C SER A 44 21.13 11.36 -44.02
N VAL A 45 19.90 10.92 -43.74
CA VAL A 45 19.62 10.17 -42.52
C VAL A 45 20.40 8.87 -42.67
N PRO A 46 21.40 8.56 -41.82
CA PRO A 46 22.00 7.24 -41.86
C PRO A 46 20.87 6.26 -41.62
N ALA A 47 20.76 5.25 -42.49
CA ALA A 47 19.86 4.13 -42.29
C ALA A 47 20.20 3.56 -40.91
N VAL A 48 19.36 3.86 -39.91
CA VAL A 48 19.39 3.15 -38.63
C VAL A 48 19.10 1.72 -39.02
N ALA A 49 20.15 0.90 -39.02
CA ALA A 49 20.05 -0.52 -39.21
C ALA A 49 18.89 -0.97 -38.33
N ALA A 50 17.85 -1.51 -38.96
CA ALA A 50 16.71 -2.06 -38.26
C ALA A 50 17.28 -2.97 -37.17
N HIS A 51 17.21 -2.51 -35.92
CA HIS A 51 17.50 -3.37 -34.78
C HIS A 51 16.56 -4.55 -35.00
N LYS A 52 17.13 -5.70 -35.39
CA LYS A 52 16.38 -6.95 -35.38
C LYS A 52 15.76 -6.99 -34.00
N PRO A 53 14.42 -6.98 -33.84
CA PRO A 53 13.83 -7.12 -32.54
C PRO A 53 14.41 -8.42 -32.00
N THR A 54 15.33 -8.31 -31.05
CA THR A 54 15.91 -9.46 -30.37
C THR A 54 14.73 -10.17 -29.80
N ARG A 55 14.44 -11.33 -30.42
CA ARG A 55 13.48 -12.34 -30.04
C ARG A 55 12.76 -11.94 -28.77
N SER A 56 11.59 -11.32 -28.93
CA SER A 56 10.67 -11.00 -27.84
C SER A 56 10.31 -12.31 -27.16
N GLY A 57 11.19 -12.78 -26.28
CA GLY A 57 10.84 -13.76 -25.28
C GLY A 57 9.67 -13.12 -24.56
N ASN A 58 8.52 -13.78 -24.62
CA ASN A 58 7.37 -13.48 -23.80
C ASN A 58 7.79 -13.64 -22.33
N HIS A 59 8.56 -12.68 -21.83
CA HIS A 59 8.90 -12.54 -20.43
C HIS A 59 7.67 -11.90 -19.79
N PHE A 60 6.65 -12.74 -19.59
CA PHE A 60 5.44 -12.35 -18.91
C PHE A 60 5.84 -11.96 -17.49
N TYR A 61 5.90 -10.65 -17.25
CA TYR A 61 6.06 -10.08 -15.94
C TYR A 61 4.82 -10.41 -15.11
N PHE A 62 4.98 -11.27 -14.11
CA PHE A 62 3.90 -11.63 -13.18
C PHE A 62 4.07 -10.86 -11.87
N ARG A 63 3.39 -9.71 -11.77
CA ARG A 63 3.39 -8.87 -10.56
C ARG A 63 3.11 -9.64 -9.27
N CYS A 64 2.24 -10.65 -9.32
CA CYS A 64 1.92 -11.46 -8.15
C CYS A 64 3.14 -12.22 -7.58
N ILE A 65 4.10 -12.62 -8.42
CA ILE A 65 5.33 -13.28 -7.98
C ILE A 65 6.22 -12.26 -7.25
N ASP A 66 6.37 -11.06 -7.81
CA ASP A 66 7.16 -10.00 -7.17
C ASP A 66 6.54 -9.54 -5.85
N ASP A 67 5.22 -9.34 -5.80
CA ASP A 67 4.51 -8.98 -4.59
C ASP A 67 4.68 -10.07 -3.51
N CYS A 68 4.67 -11.34 -3.92
CA CYS A 68 4.93 -12.47 -3.02
C CYS A 68 6.37 -12.45 -2.49
N VAL A 69 7.36 -12.29 -3.37
CA VAL A 69 8.78 -12.23 -2.99
C VAL A 69 9.07 -11.02 -2.10
N ALA A 70 8.50 -9.85 -2.42
CA ALA A 70 8.58 -8.64 -1.62
C ALA A 70 7.99 -8.87 -0.23
N SER A 71 6.79 -9.45 -0.15
CA SER A 71 6.13 -9.77 1.12
C SER A 71 6.93 -10.74 1.99
N ILE A 72 7.48 -11.81 1.41
CA ILE A 72 8.30 -12.78 2.14
C ILE A 72 9.57 -12.12 2.67
N THR A 73 10.23 -11.32 1.84
CA THR A 73 11.45 -10.60 2.22
C THR A 73 11.17 -9.60 3.34
N ALA A 74 10.11 -8.80 3.20
CA ALA A 74 9.70 -7.82 4.20
C ALA A 74 9.41 -8.46 5.56
N ARG A 75 8.68 -9.59 5.62
CA ARG A 75 8.45 -10.31 6.89
C ARG A 75 9.75 -10.80 7.52
N LYS A 76 10.71 -11.29 6.73
CA LYS A 76 12.02 -11.72 7.26
C LYS A 76 12.77 -10.55 7.88
N VAL A 77 12.75 -9.38 7.24
CA VAL A 77 13.38 -8.16 7.80
C VAL A 77 12.67 -7.72 9.08
N ALA A 78 11.34 -7.68 9.07
CA ALA A 78 10.54 -7.31 10.23
C ALA A 78 10.89 -8.18 11.46
N ARG A 79 10.94 -9.51 11.28
CA ARG A 79 11.31 -10.44 12.36
C ARG A 79 12.72 -10.21 12.91
N LYS A 80 13.68 -9.90 12.03
CA LYS A 80 15.04 -9.56 12.46
C LYS A 80 15.05 -8.28 13.28
N HIS A 81 14.37 -7.22 12.84
CA HIS A 81 14.29 -5.94 13.58
C HIS A 81 13.58 -6.11 14.93
N LEU A 82 12.51 -6.90 14.96
CA LEU A 82 11.78 -7.19 16.18
C LEU A 82 12.65 -7.99 17.16
N ALA A 83 13.45 -8.96 16.68
CA ALA A 83 14.40 -9.70 17.53
C ALA A 83 15.56 -8.83 18.03
N MET A 84 16.00 -7.84 17.25
CA MET A 84 17.07 -6.92 17.68
C MET A 84 16.60 -5.97 18.78
N CYS A 85 15.34 -5.54 18.75
CA CYS A 85 14.83 -4.55 19.70
C CYS A 85 14.16 -5.16 20.92
N HIS A 86 13.79 -6.44 20.86
CA HIS A 86 13.34 -7.20 22.02
C HIS A 86 14.43 -8.17 22.48
N THR A 87 15.33 -7.66 23.33
CA THR A 87 16.34 -8.47 24.02
C THR A 87 15.71 -9.23 25.20
N LYS A 88 16.49 -10.12 25.83
CA LYS A 88 16.02 -10.93 26.98
C LYS A 88 15.51 -10.10 28.16
N ASP A 89 15.96 -8.86 28.28
CA ASP A 89 15.65 -7.96 29.39
C ASP A 89 14.37 -7.14 29.15
N THR A 90 13.84 -7.16 27.92
CA THR A 90 12.59 -6.51 27.57
C THR A 90 11.43 -7.50 27.55
N PRO A 91 10.21 -7.10 27.96
CA PRO A 91 9.03 -7.94 27.79
C PRO A 91 8.87 -8.38 26.33
N HIS A 92 8.61 -9.68 26.14
CA HIS A 92 8.33 -10.20 24.82
C HIS A 92 7.06 -9.57 24.26
N PRO A 93 7.07 -9.14 22.99
CA PRO A 93 5.89 -8.54 22.38
C PRO A 93 4.77 -9.58 22.28
N THR A 94 3.52 -9.12 22.30
CA THR A 94 2.38 -10.01 22.12
C THR A 94 2.34 -10.56 20.68
N CYS A 95 1.57 -11.65 20.49
CA CYS A 95 1.41 -12.23 19.15
C CYS A 95 0.75 -11.24 18.16
N ASP A 96 -0.20 -10.44 18.65
CA ASP A 96 -0.92 -9.47 17.83
C ASP A 96 -0.03 -8.26 17.48
N TYR A 97 0.79 -7.78 18.43
CA TYR A 97 1.83 -6.79 18.15
C TYR A 97 2.78 -7.24 17.04
N ARG A 98 3.33 -8.46 17.13
CA ARG A 98 4.24 -9.01 16.10
C ARG A 98 3.57 -9.04 14.72
N ARG A 99 2.28 -9.40 14.66
CA ARG A 99 1.52 -9.43 13.40
C ARG A 99 1.37 -8.03 12.80
N GLY A 100 1.06 -7.03 13.61
CA GLY A 100 1.00 -5.64 13.17
C GLY A 100 2.34 -5.16 12.62
N PHE A 101 3.41 -5.44 13.35
CA PHE A 101 4.77 -5.07 12.98
C PHE A 101 5.21 -5.72 11.65
N GLU A 102 4.97 -7.02 11.47
CA GLU A 102 5.24 -7.71 10.20
C GLU A 102 4.40 -7.16 9.04
N GLN A 103 3.12 -6.83 9.29
CA GLN A 103 2.22 -6.32 8.25
C GLN A 103 2.67 -4.94 7.75
N ALA A 104 3.08 -4.04 8.65
CA ALA A 104 3.58 -2.73 8.26
C ALA A 104 4.77 -2.80 7.29
N TYR A 105 5.71 -3.71 7.55
CA TYR A 105 6.84 -3.96 6.65
C TYR A 105 6.39 -4.43 5.27
N VAL A 106 5.42 -5.35 5.22
CA VAL A 106 4.85 -5.86 3.97
C VAL A 106 4.17 -4.74 3.20
N ASP A 107 3.31 -3.96 3.87
CA ASP A 107 2.55 -2.90 3.23
C ASP A 107 3.49 -1.83 2.65
N VAL A 108 4.50 -1.40 3.42
CA VAL A 108 5.51 -0.44 2.93
C VAL A 108 6.29 -1.01 1.74
N ALA A 109 6.66 -2.29 1.77
CA ALA A 109 7.36 -2.95 0.66
C ALA A 109 6.50 -3.06 -0.61
N LEU A 110 5.17 -3.18 -0.46
CA LEU A 110 4.20 -3.20 -1.56
C LEU A 110 3.79 -1.79 -2.02
N GLY A 111 4.44 -0.74 -1.50
CA GLY A 111 4.25 0.65 -1.92
C GLY A 111 3.29 1.46 -1.06
N SER A 112 2.84 0.95 0.10
CA SER A 112 2.06 1.74 1.05
C SER A 112 2.87 2.95 1.53
N PRO A 113 2.23 4.12 1.75
CA PRO A 113 2.86 5.28 2.35
C PRO A 113 3.21 5.08 3.83
N GLY A 114 2.84 3.95 4.44
CA GLY A 114 3.04 3.72 5.88
C GLY A 114 1.97 4.41 6.72
N THR A 115 0.79 4.69 6.19
CA THR A 115 -0.31 5.21 7.00
C THR A 115 -0.96 4.06 7.78
N MET A 116 -1.30 4.31 9.05
CA MET A 116 -2.05 3.36 9.86
C MET A 116 -3.43 3.10 9.24
N PRO A 117 -3.86 1.84 9.09
CA PRO A 117 -5.20 1.57 8.58
C PRO A 117 -6.26 2.01 9.59
N VAL A 118 -7.42 2.42 9.08
CA VAL A 118 -8.54 2.89 9.92
C VAL A 118 -9.20 1.75 10.70
N VAL A 119 -9.15 0.54 10.15
CA VAL A 119 -9.73 -0.67 10.74
C VAL A 119 -8.67 -1.78 10.78
N PRO A 120 -8.68 -2.64 11.81
CA PRO A 120 -7.73 -3.73 11.90
C PRO A 120 -8.06 -4.81 10.84
N PRO A 121 -7.18 -5.80 10.60
CA PRO A 121 -7.45 -6.87 9.67
C PRO A 121 -8.69 -7.72 10.04
N PRO A 122 -9.31 -8.43 9.08
CA PRO A 122 -10.55 -9.19 9.29
C PRO A 122 -10.55 -10.18 10.46
N MET A 123 -9.38 -10.70 10.86
CA MET A 123 -9.26 -11.61 12.00
C MET A 123 -9.73 -10.98 13.34
N TYR A 124 -9.77 -9.65 13.44
CA TYR A 124 -10.26 -8.91 14.60
C TYR A 124 -11.74 -8.51 14.51
N TRP A 125 -12.45 -8.89 13.44
CA TRP A 125 -13.86 -8.50 13.22
C TRP A 125 -14.86 -9.56 13.70
N THR A 126 -14.38 -10.73 14.11
CA THR A 126 -15.22 -11.84 14.55
C THR A 126 -16.02 -11.46 15.80
N ALA A 127 -17.17 -12.09 16.02
CA ALA A 127 -18.02 -11.80 17.17
C ALA A 127 -17.26 -11.93 18.51
N GLY A 128 -16.35 -12.90 18.62
CA GLY A 128 -15.49 -13.09 19.80
C GLY A 128 -14.48 -11.97 20.04
N MET A 129 -14.19 -11.14 19.04
CA MET A 129 -13.28 -9.99 19.18
C MET A 129 -13.98 -8.71 19.64
N ARG A 130 -15.31 -8.76 19.85
CA ARG A 130 -16.11 -7.64 20.38
C ARG A 130 -16.11 -7.57 21.91
N SER A 131 -15.22 -8.29 22.57
CA SER A 131 -14.98 -8.19 24.02
C SER A 131 -13.88 -7.18 24.34
N PRO A 132 -13.73 -6.74 25.61
CA PRO A 132 -12.62 -5.90 26.03
C PRO A 132 -11.25 -6.51 25.68
N GLU A 133 -11.09 -7.83 25.83
CA GLU A 133 -9.86 -8.55 25.49
C GLU A 133 -9.62 -8.56 23.97
N GLY A 134 -10.67 -8.77 23.17
CA GLY A 134 -10.60 -8.67 21.72
C GLY A 134 -10.18 -7.28 21.24
N HIS A 135 -10.70 -6.23 21.88
CA HIS A 135 -10.30 -4.85 21.63
C HIS A 135 -8.82 -4.62 21.99
N ALA A 136 -8.37 -5.09 23.16
CA ALA A 136 -6.98 -4.97 23.59
C ALA A 136 -6.02 -5.63 22.59
N ARG A 137 -6.37 -6.82 22.06
CA ARG A 137 -5.58 -7.50 21.02
C ARG A 137 -5.51 -6.71 19.71
N ALA A 138 -6.60 -6.06 19.32
CA ALA A 138 -6.58 -5.18 18.14
C ALA A 138 -5.70 -3.94 18.39
N GLN A 139 -5.71 -3.38 19.60
CA GLN A 139 -4.82 -2.27 19.97
C GLN A 139 -3.35 -2.67 19.93
N ASP A 140 -2.99 -3.85 20.46
CA ASP A 140 -1.64 -4.40 20.34
C ASP A 140 -1.20 -4.49 18.87
N TRP A 141 -2.10 -4.96 18.00
CA TRP A 141 -1.83 -5.03 16.57
C TRP A 141 -1.59 -3.64 15.96
N PHE A 142 -2.42 -2.64 16.29
CA PHE A 142 -2.22 -1.26 15.83
C PHE A 142 -0.90 -0.67 16.30
N GLN A 143 -0.55 -0.88 17.57
CA GLN A 143 0.72 -0.43 18.13
C GLN A 143 1.91 -1.05 17.38
N GLY A 144 1.89 -2.37 17.17
CA GLY A 144 2.91 -3.06 16.39
C GLY A 144 3.00 -2.54 14.96
N TYR A 145 1.86 -2.26 14.32
CA TYR A 145 1.83 -1.68 12.97
C TYR A 145 2.47 -0.29 12.94
N CYS A 146 2.14 0.59 13.88
CA CYS A 146 2.72 1.93 13.98
C CYS A 146 4.24 1.87 14.13
N ASP A 147 4.75 1.07 15.07
CA ASP A 147 6.18 0.90 15.29
C ASP A 147 6.88 0.30 14.06
N GLY A 148 6.23 -0.66 13.40
CA GLY A 148 6.72 -1.27 12.16
C GLY A 148 6.84 -0.26 11.03
N VAL A 149 5.85 0.62 10.84
CA VAL A 149 5.87 1.71 9.85
C VAL A 149 7.05 2.63 10.08
N GLN A 150 7.23 3.11 11.33
CA GLN A 150 8.28 4.07 11.68
C GLN A 150 9.67 3.55 11.28
N ARG A 151 9.86 2.24 11.33
CA ARG A 151 11.12 1.57 10.97
C ARG A 151 11.19 1.19 9.49
N ALA A 152 10.07 0.81 8.88
CA ALA A 152 10.04 0.36 7.50
C ALA A 152 10.10 1.52 6.49
N VAL A 153 9.46 2.66 6.77
CA VAL A 153 9.38 3.80 5.84
C VAL A 153 10.77 4.37 5.50
N PRO A 154 11.70 4.60 6.45
CA PRO A 154 13.06 5.05 6.12
C PRO A 154 13.79 4.08 5.19
N LEU A 155 13.58 2.77 5.37
CA LEU A 155 14.20 1.72 4.56
C LEU A 155 13.66 1.67 3.11
N ARG A 156 12.53 2.33 2.82
CA ARG A 156 11.93 2.39 1.48
C ARG A 156 12.66 3.36 0.55
N ALA A 157 13.25 4.43 1.09
CA ALA A 157 13.89 5.48 0.27
C ALA A 157 15.18 4.99 -0.38
N GLU A 158 15.84 3.99 0.20
CA GLU A 158 17.20 3.61 -0.16
C GLU A 158 17.25 2.58 -1.29
N THR A 159 16.24 1.73 -1.39
CA THR A 159 15.96 0.90 -2.56
C THR A 159 14.47 0.63 -2.61
N ASN A 160 13.89 0.37 -3.78
CA ASN A 160 12.50 -0.08 -3.93
C ASN A 160 12.21 -1.47 -3.27
N ARG A 161 12.87 -1.79 -2.15
CA ARG A 161 12.85 -2.97 -1.29
C ARG A 161 13.19 -2.54 0.14
N VAL A 162 12.48 -3.08 1.13
CA VAL A 162 12.84 -2.90 2.55
C VAL A 162 14.10 -3.72 2.85
N GLN A 163 15.24 -3.05 3.05
CA GLN A 163 16.53 -3.70 3.30
C GLN A 163 16.73 -4.13 4.75
N SER A 164 17.66 -5.06 4.97
CA SER A 164 17.97 -5.61 6.30
C SER A 164 19.05 -4.87 7.09
N PHE A 165 19.53 -3.70 6.64
CA PHE A 165 20.69 -3.06 7.26
C PHE A 165 20.32 -2.00 8.30
N ALA A 166 20.43 -2.45 9.55
CA ALA A 166 20.91 -1.76 10.75
C ALA A 166 20.65 -0.25 10.89
N ALA A 167 19.45 0.11 11.34
CA ALA A 167 19.34 1.20 12.31
C ALA A 167 19.26 0.57 13.71
N PRO A 168 20.25 0.77 14.59
CA PRO A 168 20.11 0.38 15.99
C PRO A 168 18.91 1.09 16.60
N CYS A 169 18.10 0.34 17.34
CA CYS A 169 17.01 0.90 18.11
C CYS A 169 17.56 1.83 19.18
N GLY A 170 17.41 3.14 18.98
CA GLY A 170 17.59 4.14 20.01
C GLY A 170 18.82 5.01 19.79
N GLU A 171 18.61 6.12 19.09
CA GLU A 171 19.22 7.41 19.42
C GLU A 171 18.25 8.45 18.85
N GLN A 172 17.26 8.85 19.66
CA GLN A 172 16.55 10.09 19.42
C GLN A 172 17.38 11.15 20.14
N ASP A 173 18.15 11.92 19.37
CA ASP A 173 18.89 13.07 19.87
C ASP A 173 17.93 14.01 20.63
N PRO A 174 18.16 14.29 21.93
CA PRO A 174 17.52 15.41 22.56
C PRO A 174 18.17 16.70 22.05
N HIS A 175 17.33 17.67 21.71
CA HIS A 175 17.69 19.04 21.33
C HIS A 175 18.74 19.70 22.24
#